data_AF-A0A848F3G3-F1
#
_entry.id   AF-A0A848F3G3-F1
#
_cell.length_a   1.000
_cell.length_b   1.000
_cell.length_c   1.000
_cell.angle_alpha   90.00
_cell.angle_beta   90.00
_cell.angle_gamma   90.00
#
_symmetry.space_group_name_H-M   'P 1'
#
loop_
_entity.id
_entity.type
_entity.pdbx_description
1 polymer ?
#
loop_
_entity_poly.entity_id
_entity_poly.type
_entity_poly.pdbx_seq_one_letter_code
_entity_poly.pdbx_strand_id
1 'polypeptide(L)'
;MPTPSQDQKPSFLRRIPMAFGAFFSLLGNADKAARYERLDEPPAPAPTPVAPPPPAPVAAPKPAPAPVPKPAPVPAPAPVVLRESGPDAALQLLALLQREARFIDFMQEDLAGHADADIGAAVRVVHAGCRKVLQEHFRIEPVRSENEGSRVTLQPGFDASLVKLTGNVVGQPPFTGTLSHRGWRVSEVKLPKLAEKHDARVLAQAEVEL
;
A
#
# COMPACT_ATOMS: atom_id res chain seq x y z
N MET A 1 19.84 -49.47 40.33
CA MET A 1 19.02 -48.82 39.29
C MET A 1 19.49 -47.37 39.18
N PRO A 2 20.36 -47.02 38.23
CA PRO A 2 20.93 -45.68 38.12
C PRO A 2 19.96 -44.71 37.43
N THR A 3 19.77 -43.56 38.05
CA THR A 3 19.10 -42.35 37.55
C THR A 3 19.88 -41.73 36.39
N PRO A 4 19.25 -41.20 35.34
CA PRO A 4 19.91 -40.26 34.45
C PRO A 4 19.64 -38.83 34.92
N SER A 5 20.65 -38.22 35.51
CA SER A 5 20.83 -36.76 35.52
C SER A 5 21.30 -36.32 34.12
N GLN A 6 20.75 -35.23 33.59
CA GLN A 6 21.47 -33.99 33.21
C GLN A 6 20.57 -33.11 32.34
N ASP A 7 20.22 -31.95 32.90
CA ASP A 7 19.49 -30.87 32.23
C ASP A 7 20.46 -30.11 31.30
N GLN A 8 20.80 -30.73 30.16
CA GLN A 8 21.80 -30.21 29.23
C GLN A 8 21.17 -29.16 28.30
N LYS A 9 21.40 -27.88 28.61
CA LYS A 9 20.88 -26.76 27.83
C LYS A 9 21.45 -26.77 26.40
N PRO A 10 20.63 -26.63 25.35
CA PRO A 10 21.09 -26.70 23.96
C PRO A 10 22.12 -25.59 23.67
N SER A 11 23.13 -25.86 22.83
CA SER A 11 24.14 -24.88 22.45
C SER A 11 23.56 -23.76 21.58
N PHE A 12 24.18 -22.57 21.59
CA PHE A 12 23.67 -21.39 20.86
C PHE A 12 23.42 -21.66 19.38
N LEU A 13 24.35 -22.33 18.69
CA LEU A 13 24.22 -22.67 17.27
C LEU A 13 23.08 -23.68 17.00
N ARG A 14 22.71 -24.51 17.98
CA ARG A 14 21.52 -25.39 17.90
C ARG A 14 20.21 -24.66 18.19
N ARG A 15 20.24 -23.51 18.86
CA ARG A 15 19.04 -22.71 19.16
C ARG A 15 18.54 -21.92 17.95
N ILE A 16 19.41 -21.56 17.02
CA ILE A 16 19.05 -20.77 15.82
C ILE A 16 18.00 -21.50 14.97
N PRO A 17 18.24 -22.73 14.45
CA PRO A 17 17.22 -23.42 13.66
C PRO A 17 15.99 -23.80 14.49
N MET A 18 16.15 -24.05 15.80
CA MET A 18 15.01 -24.32 16.70
C MET A 18 14.11 -23.09 16.88
N ALA A 19 14.67 -21.88 16.95
CA ALA A 19 13.89 -20.64 17.08
C ALA A 19 13.06 -20.38 15.82
N PHE A 20 13.64 -20.57 14.63
CA PHE A 20 12.89 -20.48 13.37
C PHE A 20 11.80 -21.55 13.26
N GLY A 21 12.10 -22.81 13.61
CA GLY A 21 11.10 -23.88 13.63
C GLY A 21 9.97 -23.65 14.63
N ALA A 22 10.29 -23.12 15.83
CA ALA A 22 9.30 -22.76 16.84
C ALA A 22 8.40 -21.62 16.37
N PHE A 23 8.94 -20.60 15.71
CA PHE A 23 8.20 -19.48 15.15
C PHE A 23 7.12 -19.94 14.16
N PHE A 24 7.49 -20.70 13.13
CA PHE A 24 6.52 -21.21 12.15
C PHE A 24 5.55 -22.22 12.77
N SER A 25 6.02 -23.02 13.73
CA SER A 25 5.17 -24.00 14.39
C SER A 25 4.16 -23.38 15.37
N LEU A 26 4.43 -22.21 15.94
CA LEU A 26 3.46 -21.45 16.73
C LEU A 26 2.42 -20.80 15.82
N LEU A 27 2.87 -20.25 14.68
CA LEU A 27 1.97 -19.58 13.74
C LEU A 27 1.01 -20.56 13.03
N GLY A 28 1.46 -21.79 12.79
CA GLY A 28 0.69 -22.82 12.07
C GLY A 28 -0.05 -23.83 12.94
N ASN A 29 0.08 -23.81 14.28
CA ASN A 29 -0.53 -24.81 15.15
C ASN A 29 -1.00 -24.22 16.50
N ALA A 30 -2.32 -24.06 16.65
CA ALA A 30 -2.95 -23.44 17.81
C ALA A 30 -2.69 -24.19 19.14
N ASP A 31 -2.65 -25.52 19.12
CA ASP A 31 -2.37 -26.32 20.32
C ASP A 31 -0.97 -26.09 20.88
N LYS A 32 0.01 -25.81 20.00
CA LYS A 32 1.38 -25.48 20.41
C LYS A 32 1.49 -24.07 20.97
N ALA A 33 0.76 -23.10 20.42
CA ALA A 33 0.69 -21.75 20.98
C ALA A 33 0.12 -21.75 22.40
N ALA A 34 -0.98 -22.46 22.64
CA ALA A 34 -1.60 -22.59 23.97
C ALA A 34 -0.72 -23.31 25.01
N ARG A 35 0.26 -24.12 24.57
CA ARG A 35 1.27 -24.72 25.47
C ARG A 35 2.39 -23.75 25.79
N TYR A 36 2.77 -22.89 24.83
CA TYR A 36 3.78 -21.86 25.03
C TYR A 36 3.31 -20.77 26.00
N GLU A 37 2.05 -20.36 25.89
CA GLU A 37 1.43 -19.38 26.80
C GLU A 37 1.41 -19.88 28.25
N ARG A 38 1.10 -21.17 28.46
CA ARG A 38 1.16 -21.83 29.77
C ARG A 38 2.58 -21.95 30.37
N LEU A 39 3.62 -21.85 29.53
CA LEU A 39 5.01 -21.88 29.98
C LEU A 39 5.55 -20.48 30.30
N ASP A 40 4.97 -19.45 29.69
CA ASP A 40 5.33 -18.03 29.89
C ASP A 40 4.61 -17.42 31.12
N GLU A 41 3.53 -18.06 31.58
CA GLU A 41 2.85 -17.68 32.81
C GLU A 41 3.72 -17.99 34.05
N PRO A 42 4.01 -17.00 34.91
CA PRO A 42 4.85 -17.20 36.09
C PRO A 42 4.24 -18.24 37.03
N PRO A 43 5.05 -19.04 37.76
CA PRO A 43 4.53 -20.02 38.69
C PRO A 43 3.66 -19.32 39.74
N ALA A 44 2.38 -19.68 39.78
CA ALA A 44 1.46 -19.19 40.80
C ALA A 44 2.04 -19.45 42.20
N PRO A 45 1.93 -18.50 43.14
CA PRO A 45 2.41 -18.70 44.50
C PRO A 45 1.75 -19.94 45.10
N ALA A 46 2.57 -20.77 45.75
CA ALA A 46 2.15 -22.00 46.40
C ALA A 46 0.96 -21.73 47.34
N PRO A 47 -0.09 -22.57 47.32
CA PRO A 47 -1.18 -22.43 48.28
C PRO A 47 -0.67 -22.71 49.69
N THR A 48 -0.80 -21.73 50.58
CA THR A 48 -0.66 -21.93 52.02
C THR A 48 -1.68 -22.97 52.50
N PRO A 49 -1.30 -23.95 53.33
CA PRO A 49 -2.20 -24.99 53.80
C PRO A 49 -3.19 -24.39 54.82
N VAL A 50 -4.45 -24.24 54.42
CA VAL A 50 -5.56 -23.99 55.35
C VAL A 50 -6.25 -25.32 55.62
N ALA A 51 -6.42 -25.63 56.90
CA ALA A 51 -7.04 -26.83 57.46
C ALA A 51 -8.48 -27.07 56.95
N PRO A 52 -8.99 -28.32 57.01
CA PRO A 52 -10.22 -28.70 56.31
C PRO A 52 -11.47 -28.24 57.06
N PRO A 53 -12.47 -27.64 56.38
CA PRO A 53 -13.82 -27.54 56.92
C PRO A 53 -14.65 -28.80 56.56
N PRO A 54 -15.66 -29.13 57.40
CA PRO A 54 -16.44 -30.38 57.35
C PRO A 54 -17.37 -30.49 56.12
N PRO A 55 -17.95 -31.68 55.86
CA PRO A 55 -18.64 -31.96 54.60
C PRO A 55 -20.08 -31.43 54.55
N ALA A 56 -20.47 -30.99 53.34
CA ALA A 56 -21.83 -30.86 52.79
C ALA A 56 -22.74 -29.77 53.43
N PRO A 57 -23.71 -29.14 52.70
CA PRO A 57 -24.54 -29.83 51.71
C PRO A 57 -25.06 -29.01 50.50
N VAL A 58 -25.60 -29.80 49.55
CA VAL A 58 -26.57 -29.51 48.47
C VAL A 58 -26.26 -28.39 47.47
N ALA A 59 -26.12 -28.83 46.22
CA ALA A 59 -26.17 -28.01 45.03
C ALA A 59 -27.50 -27.23 44.90
N ALA A 60 -27.38 -25.92 44.68
CA ALA A 60 -28.42 -25.10 44.06
C ALA A 60 -27.80 -24.42 42.82
N PRO A 61 -28.50 -24.40 41.67
CA PRO A 61 -27.91 -23.97 40.41
C PRO A 61 -27.72 -22.45 40.37
N LYS A 62 -26.50 -22.02 40.06
CA LYS A 62 -26.15 -20.60 39.84
C LYS A 62 -26.69 -20.15 38.47
N PRO A 63 -27.29 -18.94 38.34
CA PRO A 63 -27.87 -18.48 37.09
C PRO A 63 -26.82 -18.33 35.98
N ALA A 64 -27.19 -18.71 34.77
CA ALA A 64 -26.38 -18.59 33.56
C ALA A 64 -25.94 -17.13 33.31
N PRO A 65 -24.70 -16.87 32.87
CA PRO A 65 -24.29 -15.55 32.41
C PRO A 65 -25.09 -15.17 31.16
N ALA A 66 -25.62 -13.95 31.14
CA ALA A 66 -26.32 -13.39 29.99
C ALA A 66 -25.41 -13.36 28.74
N PRO A 67 -25.96 -13.51 27.53
CA PRO A 67 -25.18 -13.53 26.30
C PRO A 67 -24.58 -12.15 26.04
N VAL A 68 -23.26 -12.10 25.85
CA VAL A 68 -22.56 -10.91 25.35
C VAL A 68 -23.07 -10.62 23.93
N PRO A 69 -23.55 -9.40 23.62
CA PRO A 69 -24.07 -9.09 22.30
C PRO A 69 -22.97 -9.20 21.24
N LYS A 70 -23.25 -10.00 20.21
CA LYS A 70 -22.43 -10.17 19.01
C LYS A 70 -22.16 -8.79 18.37
N PRO A 71 -20.90 -8.42 18.07
CA PRO A 71 -20.60 -7.18 17.34
C PRO A 71 -21.38 -7.15 16.03
N ALA A 72 -22.07 -6.04 15.78
CA ALA A 72 -22.80 -5.82 14.55
C ALA A 72 -21.84 -5.93 13.34
N PRO A 73 -22.28 -6.49 12.21
CA PRO A 73 -21.46 -6.57 11.00
C PRO A 73 -21.04 -5.15 10.58
N VAL A 74 -19.73 -4.93 10.43
CA VAL A 74 -19.21 -3.72 9.81
C VAL A 74 -19.80 -3.66 8.39
N PRO A 75 -20.47 -2.56 8.00
CA PRO A 75 -21.05 -2.45 6.67
C PRO A 75 -19.96 -2.64 5.62
N ALA A 76 -20.21 -3.52 4.66
CA ALA A 76 -19.32 -3.77 3.54
C ALA A 76 -19.00 -2.43 2.83
N PRO A 77 -17.73 -2.19 2.45
CA PRO A 77 -17.36 -0.96 1.75
C PRO A 77 -18.23 -0.81 0.51
N ALA A 78 -18.87 0.36 0.39
CA ALA A 78 -19.72 0.67 -0.75
C ALA A 78 -18.93 0.44 -2.06
N PRO A 79 -19.58 -0.13 -3.10
CA PRO A 79 -18.92 -0.39 -4.37
C PRO A 79 -18.26 0.88 -4.88
N VAL A 80 -16.98 0.78 -5.25
CA VAL A 80 -16.24 1.87 -5.89
C VAL A 80 -16.94 2.14 -7.21
N VAL A 81 -17.74 3.20 -7.26
CA VAL A 81 -18.37 3.67 -8.49
C VAL A 81 -17.26 4.15 -9.41
N LEU A 82 -16.90 3.31 -10.39
CA LEU A 82 -16.01 3.71 -11.47
C LEU A 82 -16.70 4.83 -12.23
N ARG A 83 -16.14 6.05 -12.15
CA ARG A 83 -16.60 7.17 -12.95
C ARG A 83 -15.96 7.04 -14.32
N GLU A 84 -16.75 6.77 -15.35
CA GLU A 84 -16.31 6.92 -16.73
C GLU A 84 -16.05 8.41 -16.96
N SER A 85 -14.79 8.76 -17.20
CA SER A 85 -14.42 10.11 -17.63
C SER A 85 -14.89 10.28 -19.08
N GLY A 86 -15.48 11.42 -19.43
CA GLY A 86 -15.90 11.67 -20.81
C GLY A 86 -14.71 11.49 -21.78
N PRO A 87 -14.81 10.63 -22.81
CA PRO A 87 -13.69 10.26 -23.66
C PRO A 87 -13.09 11.46 -24.40
N ASP A 88 -13.91 12.49 -24.67
CA ASP A 88 -13.53 13.64 -25.48
C ASP A 88 -12.38 14.46 -24.87
N ALA A 89 -12.34 14.61 -23.54
CA ALA A 89 -11.25 15.33 -22.87
C ALA A 89 -9.92 14.59 -22.98
N ALA A 90 -9.94 13.26 -22.94
CA ALA A 90 -8.76 12.43 -23.12
C ALA A 90 -8.26 12.47 -24.58
N LEU A 91 -9.19 12.34 -25.54
CA LEU A 91 -8.88 12.45 -26.96
C LEU A 91 -8.34 13.85 -27.30
N GLN A 92 -8.90 14.90 -26.70
CA GLN A 92 -8.42 16.25 -26.88
C GLN A 92 -6.99 16.45 -26.36
N LEU A 93 -6.67 15.95 -25.17
CA LEU A 93 -5.30 15.99 -24.66
C LEU A 93 -4.35 15.25 -25.61
N LEU A 94 -4.76 14.08 -26.11
CA LEU A 94 -3.95 13.29 -27.03
C LEU A 94 -3.73 14.03 -28.37
N ALA A 95 -4.74 14.72 -28.90
CA ALA A 95 -4.62 15.55 -30.10
C ALA A 95 -3.67 16.76 -29.87
N LEU A 96 -3.71 17.39 -28.69
CA LEU A 96 -2.78 18.47 -28.34
C LEU A 96 -1.34 17.97 -28.26
N LEU A 97 -1.11 16.82 -27.64
CA LEU A 97 0.20 16.18 -27.59
C LEU A 97 0.70 15.80 -28.98
N GLN A 98 -0.18 15.31 -29.86
CA GLN A 98 0.21 15.01 -31.24
C GLN A 98 0.59 16.29 -32.00
N ARG A 99 -0.20 17.35 -31.90
CA ARG A 99 0.05 18.61 -32.61
C ARG A 99 1.34 19.29 -32.18
N GLU A 100 1.61 19.39 -30.88
CA GLU A 100 2.77 20.13 -30.38
C GLU A 100 4.04 19.27 -30.26
N ALA A 101 3.90 17.94 -30.12
CA ALA A 101 5.01 17.07 -29.77
C ALA A 101 5.20 15.87 -30.72
N ARG A 102 4.33 15.68 -31.73
CA ARG A 102 4.30 14.46 -32.57
C ARG A 102 4.31 13.18 -31.73
N PHE A 103 3.63 13.23 -30.60
CA PHE A 103 3.72 12.20 -29.56
C PHE A 103 3.36 10.81 -30.08
N ILE A 104 2.27 10.70 -30.85
CA ILE A 104 1.80 9.42 -31.38
C ILE A 104 2.80 8.88 -32.40
N ASP A 105 3.29 9.73 -33.31
CA ASP A 105 4.28 9.33 -34.32
C ASP A 105 5.53 8.77 -33.63
N PHE A 106 6.06 9.52 -32.64
CA PHE A 106 7.26 9.14 -31.92
C PHE A 106 7.09 7.82 -31.16
N MET A 107 5.92 7.58 -30.55
CA MET A 107 5.65 6.35 -29.80
C MET A 107 5.41 5.13 -30.71
N GLN A 108 5.05 5.33 -31.99
CA GLN A 108 4.87 4.26 -32.96
C GLN A 108 6.15 3.96 -33.77
N GLU A 109 7.16 4.83 -33.69
CA GLU A 109 8.45 4.63 -34.35
C GLU A 109 9.24 3.46 -33.73
N ASP A 110 9.87 2.63 -34.57
CA ASP A 110 10.78 1.59 -34.12
C ASP A 110 12.20 2.15 -33.98
N LEU A 111 12.69 2.22 -32.74
CA LEU A 111 14.00 2.81 -32.45
C LEU A 111 15.16 1.81 -32.53
N ALA A 112 14.92 0.51 -32.78
CA ALA A 112 15.95 -0.53 -32.68
C ALA A 112 17.17 -0.32 -33.60
N GLY A 113 16.99 0.37 -34.74
CA GLY A 113 18.03 0.65 -35.71
C GLY A 113 18.68 2.04 -35.61
N HIS A 114 18.21 2.90 -34.71
CA HIS A 114 18.65 4.30 -34.64
C HIS A 114 19.82 4.49 -33.69
N ALA A 115 20.73 5.40 -34.04
CA ALA A 115 21.82 5.78 -33.14
C ALA A 115 21.32 6.66 -31.99
N ASP A 116 21.96 6.56 -30.83
CA ASP A 116 21.62 7.35 -29.63
C ASP A 116 21.60 8.86 -29.90
N ALA A 117 22.45 9.35 -30.82
CA ALA A 117 22.48 10.76 -31.19
C ALA A 117 21.19 11.22 -31.90
N ASP A 118 20.67 10.39 -32.82
CA ASP A 118 19.46 10.66 -33.57
C ASP A 118 18.23 10.54 -32.67
N ILE A 119 18.17 9.50 -31.83
CA ILE A 119 17.15 9.34 -30.80
C ILE A 119 17.16 10.56 -29.86
N GLY A 120 18.34 10.96 -29.38
CA GLY A 120 18.49 12.11 -28.51
C GLY A 120 18.06 13.43 -29.17
N ALA A 121 18.26 13.58 -30.49
CA ALA A 121 17.76 14.74 -31.22
C ALA A 121 16.23 14.75 -31.29
N ALA A 122 15.60 13.63 -31.66
CA ALA A 122 14.15 13.48 -31.74
C ALA A 122 13.48 13.66 -30.37
N VAL A 123 13.99 12.99 -29.32
CA VAL A 123 13.45 13.07 -27.96
C VAL A 123 13.45 14.50 -27.43
N ARG A 124 14.47 15.30 -27.73
CA ARG A 124 14.50 16.71 -27.28
C ARG A 124 13.35 17.53 -27.86
N VAL A 125 13.01 17.30 -29.14
CA VAL A 125 11.88 17.97 -29.81
C VAL A 125 10.55 17.53 -29.18
N VAL A 126 10.32 16.22 -29.07
CA VAL A 126 9.10 15.64 -28.49
C VAL A 126 8.94 16.09 -27.03
N HIS A 127 10.01 16.02 -26.24
CA HIS A 127 10.01 16.46 -24.85
C HIS A 127 9.65 17.94 -24.72
N ALA A 128 10.23 18.81 -25.57
CA ALA A 128 9.91 20.24 -25.56
C ALA A 128 8.43 20.49 -25.87
N GLY A 129 7.87 19.79 -26.87
CA GLY A 129 6.44 19.85 -27.21
C GLY A 129 5.54 19.37 -26.07
N CYS A 130 5.82 18.21 -25.48
CA CYS A 130 5.07 17.68 -24.34
C CYS A 130 5.11 18.64 -23.16
N ARG A 131 6.29 19.20 -22.85
CA ARG A 131 6.47 20.19 -21.79
C ARG A 131 5.62 21.43 -22.06
N LYS A 132 5.58 21.93 -23.29
CA LYS A 132 4.75 23.08 -23.69
C LYS A 132 3.28 22.80 -23.42
N VAL A 133 2.74 21.67 -23.89
CA VAL A 133 1.34 21.25 -23.66
C VAL A 133 1.02 21.22 -22.17
N LEU A 134 1.91 20.62 -21.35
CA LEU A 134 1.70 20.53 -19.91
C LEU A 134 1.66 21.92 -19.25
N GLN A 135 2.57 22.83 -19.63
CA GLN A 135 2.65 24.18 -19.06
C GLN A 135 1.49 25.09 -19.48
N GLU A 136 1.01 24.96 -20.70
CA GLU A 136 -0.09 25.79 -21.22
C GLU A 136 -1.45 25.37 -20.67
N HIS A 137 -1.66 24.06 -20.47
CA HIS A 137 -2.98 23.51 -20.17
C HIS A 137 -3.15 23.05 -18.72
N PHE A 138 -2.08 22.90 -17.93
CA PHE A 138 -2.15 22.39 -16.57
C PHE A 138 -1.31 23.19 -15.59
N ARG A 139 -1.87 23.46 -14.42
CA ARG A 139 -1.10 23.90 -13.25
C ARG A 139 -0.74 22.68 -12.41
N ILE A 140 0.49 22.19 -12.58
CA ILE A 140 1.00 20.99 -11.89
C ILE A 140 1.88 21.41 -10.72
N GLU A 141 1.55 20.93 -9.52
CA GLU A 141 2.21 21.27 -8.26
C GLU A 141 2.49 19.99 -7.47
N PRO A 142 3.50 19.99 -6.58
CA PRO A 142 3.79 18.82 -5.77
C PRO A 142 2.67 18.57 -4.74
N VAL A 143 2.39 17.31 -4.43
CA VAL A 143 1.44 16.95 -3.36
C VAL A 143 2.02 17.29 -1.99
N ARG A 144 3.33 17.08 -1.82
CA ARG A 144 4.09 17.38 -0.60
C ARG A 144 5.08 18.52 -0.81
N SER A 145 5.12 19.46 0.12
CA SER A 145 6.01 20.61 0.07
C SER A 145 7.40 20.35 0.65
N GLU A 146 7.63 19.22 1.32
CA GLU A 146 8.97 18.84 1.80
C GLU A 146 9.86 18.37 0.65
N ASN A 147 11.18 18.52 0.79
CA ASN A 147 12.12 18.06 -0.25
C ASN A 147 12.17 16.53 -0.33
N GLU A 148 12.41 16.00 -1.51
CA GLU A 148 12.75 14.58 -1.67
C GLU A 148 14.04 14.27 -0.89
N GLY A 149 14.09 13.10 -0.25
CA GLY A 149 15.15 12.72 0.68
C GLY A 149 14.98 13.24 2.10
N SER A 150 13.99 14.11 2.37
CA SER A 150 13.73 14.59 3.74
C SER A 150 12.99 13.54 4.59
N ARG A 151 13.23 13.59 5.90
CA ARG A 151 12.47 12.77 6.87
C ARG A 151 11.10 13.39 7.09
N VAL A 152 10.05 12.60 6.91
CA VAL A 152 8.65 12.99 7.07
C VAL A 152 7.96 12.03 8.02
N THR A 153 7.09 12.56 8.88
CA THR A 153 6.21 11.78 9.75
C THR A 153 4.77 11.96 9.31
N LEU A 154 4.12 10.86 8.93
CA LEU A 154 2.72 10.80 8.57
C LEU A 154 1.91 10.48 9.81
N GLN A 155 1.08 11.42 10.24
CA GLN A 155 0.27 11.29 11.44
C GLN A 155 -0.91 10.34 11.25
N PRO A 156 -1.54 9.86 12.35
CA PRO A 156 -2.82 9.18 12.26
C PRO A 156 -3.84 9.99 11.47
N GLY A 157 -4.56 9.34 10.55
CA GLY A 157 -5.53 10.00 9.68
C GLY A 157 -4.93 10.68 8.43
N PHE A 158 -3.67 10.38 8.06
CA PHE A 158 -3.13 10.85 6.77
C PHE A 158 -3.94 10.31 5.58
N ASP A 159 -3.98 11.08 4.49
CA ASP A 159 -4.71 10.73 3.28
C ASP A 159 -3.92 9.70 2.43
N ALA A 160 -4.40 8.45 2.43
CA ALA A 160 -3.80 7.36 1.67
C ALA A 160 -4.00 7.48 0.14
N SER A 161 -4.86 8.37 -0.34
CA SER A 161 -4.99 8.67 -1.78
C SER A 161 -3.89 9.62 -2.28
N LEU A 162 -3.31 10.41 -1.38
CA LEU A 162 -2.26 11.39 -1.68
C LEU A 162 -0.85 10.86 -1.40
N VAL A 163 -0.73 9.90 -0.48
CA VAL A 163 0.57 9.37 -0.04
C VAL A 163 0.56 7.86 -0.04
N LYS A 164 1.43 7.28 -0.88
CA LYS A 164 1.69 5.84 -0.90
C LYS A 164 2.83 5.50 0.05
N LEU A 165 2.58 4.64 1.02
CA LEU A 165 3.62 4.05 1.86
C LEU A 165 4.38 2.98 1.07
N THR A 166 5.71 2.98 1.17
CA THR A 166 6.58 1.99 0.52
C THR A 166 7.56 1.40 1.53
N GLY A 167 7.81 0.08 1.45
CA GLY A 167 8.71 -0.64 2.37
C GLY A 167 7.96 -1.55 3.34
N ASN A 168 8.62 -1.93 4.44
CA ASN A 168 8.00 -2.75 5.49
C ASN A 168 7.13 -1.88 6.41
N VAL A 169 5.85 -1.75 6.06
CA VAL A 169 4.87 -0.99 6.83
C VAL A 169 4.21 -1.92 7.85
N VAL A 170 4.61 -1.80 9.12
CA VAL A 170 4.02 -2.54 10.24
C VAL A 170 3.51 -1.59 11.31
N GLY A 171 2.43 -1.97 11.97
CA GLY A 171 1.81 -1.17 13.04
C GLY A 171 0.85 -0.10 12.52
N GLN A 172 0.52 0.84 13.41
CA GLN A 172 -0.36 1.97 13.14
C GLN A 172 0.45 3.27 13.03
N PRO A 173 -0.04 4.31 12.33
CA PRO A 173 0.60 5.61 12.33
C PRO A 173 0.75 6.15 13.77
N PRO A 174 1.73 7.03 14.03
CA PRO A 174 2.50 7.78 13.05
C PRO A 174 3.60 6.97 12.34
N PHE A 175 3.66 7.06 11.02
CA PHE A 175 4.72 6.44 10.22
C PHE A 175 5.83 7.47 9.97
N THR A 176 7.08 7.10 10.24
CA THR A 176 8.23 7.96 9.93
C THR A 176 9.09 7.31 8.85
N GLY A 177 9.39 8.08 7.80
CA GLY A 177 10.18 7.60 6.68
C GLY A 177 10.84 8.76 5.93
N THR A 178 11.46 8.42 4.81
CA THR A 178 12.06 9.39 3.90
C THR A 178 11.12 9.62 2.72
N LEU A 179 10.82 10.88 2.39
CA LEU A 179 10.01 11.22 1.23
C LEU A 179 10.81 10.90 -0.05
N SER A 180 10.43 9.85 -0.77
CA SER A 180 11.13 9.44 -2.00
C SER A 180 10.74 10.29 -3.21
N HIS A 181 9.45 10.61 -3.35
CA HIS A 181 8.92 11.45 -4.41
C HIS A 181 7.77 12.31 -3.86
N ARG A 182 7.70 13.59 -4.24
CA ARG A 182 6.72 14.54 -3.68
C ARG A 182 5.29 14.33 -4.18
N GLY A 183 5.13 13.50 -5.19
CA GLY A 183 3.88 13.35 -5.94
C GLY A 183 3.60 14.58 -6.80
N TRP A 184 2.67 14.43 -7.74
CA TRP A 184 2.19 15.53 -8.57
C TRP A 184 0.67 15.61 -8.42
N ARG A 185 0.16 16.83 -8.30
CA ARG A 185 -1.27 17.13 -8.40
C ARG A 185 -1.47 18.22 -9.43
N VAL A 186 -2.62 18.17 -10.09
CA VAL A 186 -3.09 19.27 -10.92
C VAL A 186 -4.02 20.12 -10.06
N SER A 187 -3.71 21.40 -9.92
CA SER A 187 -4.58 22.37 -9.23
C SER A 187 -5.49 23.13 -10.19
N GLU A 188 -5.19 23.16 -11.49
CA GLU A 188 -5.98 23.82 -12.53
C GLU A 188 -5.83 23.13 -13.89
N VAL A 189 -6.93 23.04 -14.67
CA VAL A 189 -6.97 22.49 -16.03
C VAL A 189 -7.58 23.53 -16.98
N LYS A 190 -6.91 23.81 -18.10
CA LYS A 190 -7.30 24.78 -19.13
C LYS A 190 -7.18 24.16 -20.53
N LEU A 191 -8.11 23.26 -20.85
CA LEU A 191 -8.19 22.71 -22.20
C LEU A 191 -8.93 23.67 -23.15
N PRO A 192 -8.54 23.74 -24.44
CA PRO A 192 -9.30 24.48 -25.45
C PRO A 192 -10.74 23.96 -25.57
N LYS A 193 -11.65 24.77 -26.12
CA LYS A 193 -13.01 24.29 -26.40
C LYS A 193 -13.03 23.52 -27.72
N LEU A 194 -13.70 22.37 -27.75
CA LEU A 194 -13.99 21.65 -28.99
C LEU A 194 -15.18 22.31 -29.69
N ALA A 195 -15.10 22.45 -31.02
CA ALA A 195 -16.23 22.86 -31.83
C ALA A 195 -17.21 21.69 -31.98
N GLU A 196 -18.53 21.95 -31.97
CA GLU A 196 -19.57 20.91 -32.04
C GLU A 196 -19.47 20.00 -33.28
N LYS A 197 -18.88 20.50 -34.37
CA LYS A 197 -18.71 19.75 -35.63
C LYS A 197 -17.38 19.03 -35.75
N HIS A 198 -16.50 19.13 -34.75
CA HIS A 198 -15.19 18.50 -34.79
C HIS A 198 -15.27 17.07 -34.23
N ASP A 199 -14.88 16.09 -35.04
CA ASP A 199 -14.73 14.71 -34.56
C ASP A 199 -13.44 14.57 -33.74
N ALA A 200 -13.58 14.52 -32.41
CA ALA A 200 -12.46 14.37 -31.48
C ALA A 200 -11.66 13.06 -31.68
N ARG A 201 -12.20 12.08 -32.42
CA ARG A 201 -11.49 10.83 -32.74
C ARG A 201 -10.43 11.02 -33.82
N VAL A 202 -10.48 12.10 -34.58
CA VAL A 202 -9.44 12.45 -35.56
C VAL A 202 -8.35 13.27 -34.86
N LEU A 203 -7.32 12.58 -34.37
CA LEU A 203 -6.24 13.17 -33.57
C LEU A 203 -5.25 14.02 -34.40
N ALA A 204 -5.09 13.67 -35.67
CA ALA A 204 -4.35 14.41 -36.69
C ALA A 204 -4.98 14.13 -38.06
N GLN A 205 -4.98 15.14 -38.93
CA GLN A 205 -5.50 15.01 -40.29
C GLN A 205 -4.41 14.39 -41.20
N ALA A 206 -4.82 13.62 -42.19
CA ALA A 206 -3.91 13.17 -43.24
C ALA A 206 -3.59 14.33 -44.18
N GLU A 207 -2.31 14.51 -44.50
CA GLU A 207 -1.83 15.53 -45.43
C GLU A 207 -1.56 14.89 -46.80
N VAL A 208 -2.05 15.51 -47.87
CA VAL A 208 -1.85 15.05 -49.26
C VAL A 208 -1.31 16.23 -50.08
N GLU A 209 -0.11 16.06 -50.63
CA GLU A 209 0.51 17.02 -51.54
C GLU A 209 0.03 16.77 -52.99
N LEU A 210 -0.23 17.84 -53.75
CA LEU A 210 -0.71 17.82 -55.15
C LEU A 210 0.29 18.45 -56.10
#